data_AF-A0A8J5CGP2-F1
#
_entry.id   AF-A0A8J5CGP2-F1
#
_cell.length_a   1.000
_cell.length_b   1.000
_cell.length_c   1.000
_cell.angle_alpha   90.00
_cell.angle_beta   90.00
_cell.angle_gamma   90.00
#
_symmetry.space_group_name_H-M   'P 1'
#
loop_
_entity.id
_entity.type
_entity.pdbx_description
1 polymer ?
#
loop_
_entity_poly.entity_id
_entity_poly.type
_entity_poly.pdbx_seq_one_letter_code
_entity_poly.pdbx_strand_id
1 'polypeptide(L)'
;MAMLLWFAHYDHTNYTRWGVIYGADISQLDSSHLDVYQQFMDGDFVVKSTRKSFNQINTDLALEHVNKVGKVAGGLIGITRADSARDKWCLTYDERSRIVDETTSMFGMAIDDTEYAPSAYKDVGPARIKRDREDVQKLQEKLSRFTIFDSESNAGDELTCLMTMDLAPENIKNALLIAETHGESKIKELVESRICKQDVGFHIKLKQ
;
A
#
# COMPACT_ATOMS: atom_id res chain seq x y z
N MET A 1 -10.56 -4.12 5.88
CA MET A 1 -10.70 -4.68 7.24
C MET A 1 -10.03 -6.04 7.45
N ALA A 2 -9.81 -6.85 6.40
CA ALA A 2 -9.19 -8.18 6.53
C ALA A 2 -7.85 -8.19 7.30
N MET A 3 -7.01 -7.15 7.17
CA MET A 3 -5.71 -7.06 7.87
C MET A 3 -5.80 -6.73 9.36
N LEU A 4 -6.91 -6.15 9.83
CA LEU A 4 -7.02 -5.64 11.19
C LEU A 4 -6.96 -6.76 12.24
N LEU A 5 -7.59 -7.90 11.92
CA LEU A 5 -7.58 -9.10 12.76
C LEU A 5 -6.15 -9.60 12.98
N TRP A 6 -5.37 -9.65 11.89
CA TRP A 6 -3.96 -10.06 11.93
C TRP A 6 -3.09 -9.08 12.70
N PHE A 7 -3.33 -7.77 12.56
CA PHE A 7 -2.63 -6.77 13.36
C PHE A 7 -2.89 -6.95 14.86
N ALA A 8 -4.13 -7.23 15.24
CA ALA A 8 -4.49 -7.50 16.63
C ALA A 8 -3.84 -8.79 17.14
N HIS A 9 -3.88 -9.86 16.34
CA HIS A 9 -3.34 -11.15 16.73
C HIS A 9 -1.82 -11.09 16.92
N TYR A 10 -1.08 -10.53 15.96
CA TYR A 10 0.39 -10.44 15.95
C TYR A 10 0.96 -9.16 16.59
N ASP A 11 0.23 -8.57 17.54
CA ASP A 11 0.69 -7.49 18.40
C ASP A 11 1.18 -6.21 17.68
N HIS A 12 0.65 -5.95 16.49
CA HIS A 12 0.77 -4.66 15.80
C HIS A 12 -0.17 -3.61 16.43
N THR A 13 -0.04 -3.44 17.74
CA THR A 13 -0.95 -2.70 18.64
C THR A 13 -1.29 -1.28 18.16
N ASN A 14 -0.33 -0.54 17.59
CA ASN A 14 -0.59 0.79 17.04
C ASN A 14 -1.51 0.74 15.81
N TYR A 15 -1.25 -0.20 14.90
CA TYR A 15 -2.10 -0.43 13.72
C TYR A 15 -3.47 -0.96 14.13
N THR A 16 -3.55 -1.85 15.13
CA THR A 16 -4.84 -2.31 15.66
C THR A 16 -5.65 -1.15 16.24
N ARG A 17 -5.04 -0.35 17.13
CA ARG A 17 -5.73 0.76 17.80
C ARG A 17 -6.30 1.76 16.80
N TRP A 18 -5.46 2.25 15.89
CA TRP A 18 -5.88 3.26 14.93
C TRP A 18 -6.69 2.67 13.78
N GLY A 19 -6.43 1.42 13.40
CA GLY A 19 -7.18 0.72 12.37
C GLY A 19 -8.64 0.46 12.74
N VAL A 20 -8.95 0.25 14.02
CA VAL A 20 -10.33 0.16 14.51
C VAL A 20 -11.07 1.50 14.33
N ILE A 21 -10.44 2.62 14.70
CA ILE A 21 -11.02 3.96 14.55
C ILE A 21 -11.19 4.30 13.07
N TYR A 22 -10.12 4.16 12.29
CA TYR A 22 -10.13 4.39 10.85
C TYR A 22 -11.20 3.55 10.14
N GLY A 23 -11.32 2.27 10.52
CA GLY A 23 -12.35 1.39 9.98
C GLY A 23 -13.75 1.90 10.28
N ALA A 24 -14.02 2.31 11.53
CA ALA A 24 -15.31 2.85 11.93
C ALA A 24 -15.64 4.19 11.22
N ASP A 25 -14.65 5.07 11.05
CA ASP A 25 -14.82 6.36 10.37
C ASP A 25 -15.14 6.15 8.88
N ILE A 26 -14.37 5.31 8.19
CA ILE A 26 -14.59 5.00 6.77
C ILE A 26 -15.94 4.30 6.54
N SER A 27 -16.37 3.43 7.46
CA SER A 27 -17.68 2.77 7.37
C SER A 27 -18.87 3.72 7.53
N GLN A 28 -18.67 4.92 8.07
CA GLN A 28 -19.71 5.94 8.26
C GLN A 28 -19.57 7.10 7.26
N LEU A 29 -18.67 7.00 6.28
CA LEU A 29 -18.35 8.10 5.39
C LEU A 29 -19.56 8.55 4.55
N ASP A 30 -20.39 7.60 4.14
CA ASP A 30 -21.61 7.81 3.36
C ASP A 30 -22.67 8.69 4.04
N SER A 31 -22.70 8.64 5.38
CA SER A 31 -23.69 9.33 6.22
C SER A 31 -23.11 10.55 6.94
N SER A 32 -21.82 10.53 7.29
CA SER A 32 -21.13 11.63 7.96
C SER A 32 -20.61 12.70 6.98
N HIS A 33 -20.08 12.29 5.82
CA HIS A 33 -19.37 13.16 4.88
C HIS A 33 -19.60 12.73 3.42
N LEU A 34 -20.84 12.94 2.94
CA LEU A 34 -21.28 12.51 1.60
C LEU A 34 -20.35 12.99 0.47
N ASP A 35 -19.83 14.21 0.53
CA ASP A 35 -18.93 14.77 -0.49
C ASP A 35 -17.57 14.02 -0.54
N VAL A 36 -17.08 13.58 0.62
CA VAL A 36 -15.83 12.81 0.72
C VAL A 36 -16.07 11.37 0.26
N TYR A 37 -17.23 10.80 0.63
CA TYR A 37 -17.65 9.48 0.16
C TYR A 37 -17.75 9.45 -1.36
N GLN A 38 -18.38 10.46 -1.97
CA GLN A 38 -18.51 10.55 -3.42
C GLN A 38 -17.13 10.60 -4.11
N GLN A 39 -16.23 11.47 -3.65
CA GLN A 39 -14.85 11.53 -4.17
C GLN A 39 -14.10 10.21 -3.99
N PHE A 40 -14.26 9.55 -2.83
CA PHE A 40 -13.64 8.25 -2.59
C PHE A 40 -14.15 7.19 -3.59
N MET A 41 -15.46 7.16 -3.85
CA MET A 41 -16.07 6.26 -4.83
C MET A 41 -15.67 6.59 -6.27
N ASP A 42 -15.47 7.87 -6.57
CA ASP A 42 -14.96 8.33 -7.87
C ASP A 42 -13.45 8.03 -8.07
N GLY A 43 -12.77 7.57 -7.01
CA GLY A 43 -11.37 7.18 -7.03
C GLY A 43 -10.39 8.30 -6.68
N ASP A 44 -10.85 9.41 -6.12
CA ASP A 44 -10.02 10.59 -5.79
C ASP A 44 -9.22 10.43 -4.48
N PHE A 45 -8.82 9.20 -4.16
CA PHE A 45 -7.90 8.87 -3.05
C PHE A 45 -6.48 8.52 -3.55
N VAL A 46 -6.23 8.66 -4.85
CA VAL A 46 -4.92 8.44 -5.49
C VAL A 46 -4.46 9.68 -6.27
N VAL A 47 -3.15 9.84 -6.39
CA VAL A 47 -2.52 10.89 -7.18
C VAL A 47 -2.13 10.34 -8.54
N LYS A 48 -2.39 11.12 -9.59
CA LYS A 48 -2.00 10.82 -10.97
C LYS A 48 -1.19 11.99 -11.54
N SER A 49 0.10 11.78 -11.76
CA SER A 49 1.01 12.85 -12.22
C SER A 49 0.98 13.09 -13.73
N THR A 50 0.65 12.07 -14.53
CA THR A 50 0.64 12.15 -16.00
C THR A 50 -0.64 11.53 -16.55
N ARG A 51 -0.96 11.75 -17.84
CA ARG A 51 -2.15 11.12 -18.47
C ARG A 51 -1.97 9.62 -18.76
N LYS A 52 -0.79 9.07 -18.50
CA LYS A 52 -0.43 7.67 -18.76
C LYS A 52 -1.34 6.70 -17.99
N SER A 53 -1.48 5.48 -18.51
CA SER A 53 -2.19 4.39 -17.83
C SER A 53 -1.32 3.80 -16.71
N PHE A 54 -1.96 3.18 -15.70
CA PHE A 54 -1.30 2.47 -14.59
C PHE A 54 -0.29 3.29 -13.78
N ASN A 55 -0.55 4.59 -13.59
CA ASN A 55 0.32 5.52 -12.86
C ASN A 55 -0.34 6.18 -11.65
N GLN A 56 -1.56 5.74 -11.30
CA GLN A 56 -2.21 6.16 -10.07
C GLN A 56 -1.47 5.55 -8.89
N ILE A 57 -1.05 6.40 -7.96
CA ILE A 57 -0.30 6.01 -6.76
C ILE A 57 -0.96 6.64 -5.54
N ASN A 58 -0.77 6.03 -4.37
CA ASN A 58 -1.24 6.66 -3.14
C ASN A 58 -0.45 7.97 -2.88
N THR A 59 -1.05 8.84 -2.06
CA THR A 59 -0.50 10.17 -1.78
C THR A 59 0.87 10.13 -1.10
N ASP A 60 1.12 9.14 -0.24
CA ASP A 60 2.41 8.98 0.45
C ASP A 60 3.54 8.62 -0.53
N LEU A 61 3.29 7.71 -1.46
CA LEU A 61 4.22 7.34 -2.52
C LEU A 61 4.44 8.50 -3.50
N ALA A 62 3.40 9.28 -3.80
CA ALA A 62 3.55 10.51 -4.59
C ALA A 62 4.47 11.52 -3.89
N LEU A 63 4.29 11.70 -2.59
CA LEU A 63 5.15 12.54 -1.77
C LEU A 63 6.59 11.98 -1.71
N GLU A 64 6.77 10.66 -1.66
CA GLU A 64 8.08 10.02 -1.75
C GLU A 64 8.76 10.32 -3.09
N HIS A 65 8.03 10.28 -4.21
CA HIS A 65 8.56 10.65 -5.52
C HIS A 65 9.04 12.10 -5.54
N VAL A 66 8.27 13.04 -4.99
CA VAL A 66 8.68 14.45 -4.87
C VAL A 66 9.93 14.57 -3.99
N ASN A 67 9.95 13.91 -2.84
CA ASN A 67 11.10 13.89 -1.94
C ASN A 67 12.34 13.31 -2.60
N LYS A 68 12.19 12.30 -3.47
CA LYS A 68 13.30 11.70 -4.22
C LYS A 68 13.98 12.71 -5.14
N VAL A 69 13.23 13.61 -5.77
CA VAL A 69 13.78 14.73 -6.56
C VAL A 69 14.63 15.67 -5.68
N GLY A 70 14.21 15.89 -4.44
CA GLY A 70 14.99 16.66 -3.46
C GLY A 70 16.22 15.92 -2.93
N LYS A 71 16.22 14.59 -2.90
CA LYS A 71 17.30 13.73 -2.38
C LYS A 71 18.36 13.41 -3.45
N VAL A 72 18.83 14.43 -4.15
CA VAL A 72 19.91 14.32 -5.15
C VAL A 72 21.09 15.24 -4.82
N ALA A 73 22.23 15.03 -5.48
CA ALA A 73 23.35 15.96 -5.40
C ALA A 73 22.92 17.34 -5.93
N GLY A 74 23.14 18.41 -5.16
CA GLY A 74 22.61 19.75 -5.45
C GLY A 74 21.15 19.96 -5.04
N GLY A 75 20.50 18.95 -4.46
CA GLY A 75 19.19 19.03 -3.83
C GLY A 75 19.28 19.42 -2.35
N LEU A 76 18.44 18.80 -1.52
CA LEU A 76 18.41 18.97 -0.06
C LEU A 76 19.54 18.26 0.68
N ILE A 77 20.29 17.37 0.00
CA ILE A 77 21.42 16.64 0.60
C ILE A 77 22.49 17.65 1.07
N GLY A 78 22.82 17.61 2.36
CA GLY A 78 23.84 18.46 2.97
C GLY A 78 23.34 19.83 3.45
N ILE A 79 22.15 20.27 3.03
CA ILE A 79 21.56 21.55 3.44
C ILE A 79 20.36 21.41 4.38
N THR A 80 19.91 20.19 4.69
CA THR A 80 18.71 19.93 5.51
C THR A 80 18.75 20.58 6.90
N ARG A 81 19.96 20.71 7.49
CA ARG A 81 20.18 21.31 8.81
C ARG A 81 20.40 22.83 8.78
N ALA A 82 20.48 23.41 7.60
CA ALA A 82 20.67 24.85 7.42
C ALA A 82 19.34 25.46 6.96
N ASP A 83 18.54 25.96 7.91
CA ASP A 83 17.19 26.46 7.64
C ASP A 83 17.16 27.48 6.49
N SER A 84 18.09 28.44 6.48
CA SER A 84 18.15 29.45 5.40
C SER A 84 18.45 28.87 4.01
N ALA A 85 19.24 27.79 3.94
CA ALA A 85 19.55 27.12 2.68
C ALA A 85 18.40 26.22 2.23
N ARG A 86 17.76 25.50 3.16
CA ARG A 86 16.54 24.72 2.92
C ARG A 86 15.42 25.61 2.41
N ASP A 87 15.16 26.72 3.08
CA ASP A 87 14.06 27.63 2.73
C ASP A 87 14.29 28.26 1.36
N LYS A 88 15.52 28.69 1.05
CA LYS A 88 15.88 29.14 -0.31
C LYS A 88 15.67 28.03 -1.36
N TRP A 89 16.04 26.79 -1.03
CA TRP A 89 15.84 25.67 -1.94
C TRP A 89 14.36 25.44 -2.21
N CYS A 90 13.51 25.47 -1.17
CA CYS A 90 12.05 25.31 -1.29
C CYS A 90 11.42 26.45 -2.09
N LEU A 91 11.77 27.70 -1.78
CA LEU A 91 11.23 28.89 -2.45
C LEU A 91 11.61 28.95 -3.94
N THR A 92 12.78 28.42 -4.31
CA THR A 92 13.25 28.40 -5.70
C THR A 92 12.95 27.10 -6.43
N TYR A 93 12.40 26.09 -5.76
CA TYR A 93 12.21 24.76 -6.33
C TYR A 93 11.31 24.80 -7.57
N ASP A 94 10.18 25.50 -7.47
CA ASP A 94 9.17 25.60 -8.52
C ASP A 94 9.76 26.26 -9.78
N GLU A 95 10.38 27.43 -9.62
CA GLU A 95 10.99 28.16 -10.74
C GLU A 95 12.14 27.39 -11.39
N ARG A 96 12.97 26.70 -10.60
CA ARG A 96 14.03 25.84 -11.17
C ARG A 96 13.45 24.66 -11.93
N SER A 97 12.37 24.05 -11.42
CA SER A 97 11.70 22.93 -12.10
C SER A 97 11.11 23.41 -13.43
N ARG A 98 10.46 24.58 -13.41
CA ARG A 98 9.96 25.24 -14.63
C ARG A 98 11.06 25.51 -15.65
N ILE A 99 12.20 26.08 -15.24
CA ILE A 99 13.33 26.33 -16.15
C ILE A 99 13.84 25.02 -16.77
N VAL A 100 13.93 23.95 -15.98
CA VAL A 100 14.34 22.62 -16.48
C VAL A 100 13.33 22.10 -17.50
N ASP A 101 12.03 22.22 -17.23
CA ASP A 101 10.97 21.76 -18.12
C ASP A 101 10.96 22.56 -19.43
N GLU A 102 11.04 23.90 -19.36
CA GLU A 102 11.14 24.78 -20.53
C GLU A 102 12.39 24.46 -21.36
N THR A 103 13.55 24.28 -20.71
CA THR A 103 14.80 23.92 -21.40
C THR A 103 14.67 22.56 -22.08
N THR A 104 14.15 21.56 -21.38
CA THR A 104 13.90 20.21 -21.91
C THR A 104 12.96 20.27 -23.12
N SER A 105 11.92 21.11 -23.06
CA SER A 105 11.01 21.36 -24.17
C SER A 105 11.70 22.02 -25.36
N MET A 106 12.53 23.05 -25.15
CA MET A 106 13.30 23.70 -26.21
C MET A 106 14.22 22.73 -26.97
N PHE A 107 14.76 21.72 -26.29
CA PHE A 107 15.59 20.67 -26.90
C PHE A 107 14.79 19.51 -27.50
N GLY A 108 13.46 19.59 -27.54
CA GLY A 108 12.60 18.51 -28.05
C GLY A 108 12.66 17.25 -27.20
N MET A 109 13.08 17.36 -25.93
CA MET A 109 13.16 16.27 -24.97
C MET A 109 11.96 16.23 -24.02
N ALA A 110 10.99 17.12 -24.20
CA ALA A 110 9.80 17.14 -23.37
C ALA A 110 9.07 15.80 -23.46
N ILE A 111 8.58 15.35 -22.30
CA ILE A 111 7.73 14.16 -22.23
C ILE A 111 6.39 14.56 -22.83
N ASP A 112 6.08 14.02 -24.01
CA ASP A 112 4.74 14.15 -24.59
C ASP A 112 3.75 13.31 -23.79
N ASP A 113 3.03 13.99 -22.88
CA ASP A 113 1.94 13.41 -22.10
C ASP A 113 0.57 13.62 -22.79
N THR A 114 0.54 14.15 -24.02
CA THR A 114 -0.71 14.52 -24.71
C THR A 114 -1.29 13.42 -25.58
N GLU A 115 -0.49 12.46 -26.04
CA GLU A 115 -0.96 11.43 -26.96
C GLU A 115 -1.32 10.10 -26.27
N TYR A 116 -2.57 9.67 -26.45
CA TYR A 116 -3.03 8.30 -26.16
C TYR A 116 -2.43 7.35 -27.21
N ALA A 117 -1.11 7.27 -27.31
CA ALA A 117 -0.42 6.41 -28.25
C ALA A 117 -0.18 5.04 -27.57
N PRO A 118 -0.85 3.95 -28.01
CA PRO A 118 -0.70 2.62 -27.39
C PRO A 118 0.75 2.11 -27.36
N SER A 119 1.60 2.62 -28.26
CA SER A 119 3.02 2.30 -28.38
C SER A 119 3.93 3.01 -27.37
N ALA A 120 3.47 4.07 -26.70
CA ALA A 120 4.25 4.82 -25.72
C ALA A 120 4.24 4.17 -24.31
N TYR A 121 3.33 3.22 -24.07
CA TYR A 121 3.10 2.63 -22.76
C TYR A 121 3.80 1.27 -22.65
N LYS A 122 5.03 1.26 -22.10
CA LYS A 122 5.83 0.04 -21.93
C LYS A 122 5.09 -1.07 -21.16
N ASP A 123 4.22 -0.70 -20.22
CA ASP A 123 3.51 -1.67 -19.38
C ASP A 123 2.26 -2.29 -20.02
N VAL A 124 1.75 -1.74 -21.12
CA VAL A 124 0.72 -2.39 -21.98
C VAL A 124 1.25 -2.77 -23.36
N GLY A 125 2.56 -2.63 -23.56
CA GLY A 125 3.21 -3.03 -24.80
C GLY A 125 3.09 -4.54 -25.04
N PRO A 126 3.02 -5.00 -26.30
CA PRO A 126 2.89 -6.42 -26.63
C PRO A 126 3.97 -7.30 -25.97
N ALA A 127 5.19 -6.79 -25.83
CA ALA A 127 6.29 -7.49 -25.18
C ALA A 127 6.08 -7.67 -23.66
N ARG A 128 5.54 -6.66 -22.96
CA ARG A 128 5.20 -6.77 -21.53
C ARG A 128 4.05 -7.76 -21.34
N ILE A 129 2.98 -7.61 -22.11
CA ILE A 129 1.82 -8.52 -22.04
C ILE A 129 2.25 -9.97 -22.27
N LYS A 130 3.11 -10.21 -23.26
CA LYS A 130 3.67 -11.55 -23.51
C LYS A 130 4.43 -12.09 -22.30
N ARG A 131 5.33 -11.29 -21.71
CA ARG A 131 6.09 -11.69 -20.52
C ARG A 131 5.19 -11.99 -19.33
N ASP A 132 4.22 -11.12 -19.06
CA ASP A 132 3.32 -11.29 -17.92
C ASP A 132 2.49 -12.57 -18.08
N ARG A 133 2.02 -12.87 -19.30
CA ARG A 133 1.37 -14.15 -19.60
C ARG A 133 2.29 -15.35 -19.38
N GLU A 134 3.53 -15.28 -19.87
CA GLU A 134 4.52 -16.34 -19.65
C GLU A 134 4.84 -16.55 -18.17
N ASP A 135 4.94 -15.48 -17.38
CA ASP A 135 5.22 -15.56 -15.95
C ASP A 135 4.02 -16.09 -15.16
N VAL A 136 2.79 -15.70 -15.52
CA VAL A 136 1.56 -16.30 -15.00
C VAL A 136 1.52 -17.80 -15.32
N GLN A 137 1.84 -18.19 -16.56
CA GLN A 137 1.88 -19.61 -16.93
C GLN A 137 2.92 -20.38 -16.12
N LYS A 138 4.14 -19.85 -15.95
CA LYS A 138 5.17 -20.47 -15.11
C LYS A 138 4.70 -20.63 -13.67
N LEU A 139 4.04 -19.61 -13.11
CA LEU A 139 3.49 -19.70 -11.76
C LEU A 139 2.41 -20.79 -11.68
N GLN A 140 1.48 -20.82 -12.63
CA GLN A 140 0.45 -21.87 -12.69
C GLN A 140 1.07 -23.26 -12.79
N GLU A 141 2.05 -23.47 -13.67
CA GLU A 141 2.76 -24.75 -13.81
C GLU A 141 3.44 -25.17 -12.50
N LYS A 142 4.09 -24.23 -11.80
CA LYS A 142 4.71 -24.52 -10.50
C LYS A 142 3.67 -24.83 -9.44
N LEU A 143 2.62 -24.01 -9.32
CA LEU A 143 1.61 -24.18 -8.28
C LEU A 143 0.81 -25.47 -8.48
N SER A 144 0.49 -25.82 -9.73
CA SER A 144 -0.16 -27.09 -10.09
C SER A 144 0.73 -28.30 -9.85
N ARG A 145 2.05 -28.19 -10.10
CA ARG A 145 3.00 -29.26 -9.78
C ARG A 145 3.02 -29.59 -8.29
N PHE A 146 2.83 -28.57 -7.43
CA PHE A 146 2.72 -28.75 -5.98
C PHE A 146 1.29 -29.02 -5.51
N THR A 147 0.36 -29.25 -6.45
CA THR A 147 -1.06 -29.53 -6.19
C THR A 147 -1.71 -28.52 -5.23
N ILE A 148 -1.23 -27.27 -5.17
CA ILE A 148 -1.62 -26.29 -4.12
C ILE A 148 -3.11 -25.96 -4.16
N PHE A 149 -3.73 -26.02 -5.34
CA PHE A 149 -5.15 -25.71 -5.54
C PHE A 149 -6.02 -26.93 -5.76
N ASP A 150 -5.47 -28.15 -5.63
CA ASP A 150 -6.24 -29.38 -5.78
C ASP A 150 -6.96 -29.70 -4.46
N SER A 151 -8.26 -29.45 -4.41
CA SER A 151 -9.08 -29.66 -3.21
C SER A 151 -9.22 -31.13 -2.82
N GLU A 152 -9.07 -32.07 -3.75
CA GLU A 152 -9.17 -33.51 -3.45
C GLU A 152 -7.86 -34.02 -2.82
N SER A 153 -6.72 -33.56 -3.35
CA SER A 153 -5.39 -33.89 -2.82
C SER A 153 -5.05 -33.19 -1.51
N ASN A 154 -5.64 -32.01 -1.24
CA ASN A 154 -5.46 -31.24 0.00
C ASN A 154 -6.64 -31.38 0.98
N ALA A 155 -7.40 -32.47 0.92
CA ALA A 155 -8.52 -32.71 1.83
C ALA A 155 -8.09 -32.96 3.30
N GLY A 156 -6.79 -32.97 3.60
CA GLY A 156 -6.26 -33.10 4.95
C GLY A 156 -6.20 -31.76 5.69
N ASP A 157 -6.33 -31.80 7.02
CA ASP A 157 -6.16 -30.65 7.91
C ASP A 157 -4.67 -30.21 8.05
N GLU A 158 -3.76 -30.70 7.22
CA GLU A 158 -2.32 -30.45 7.36
C GLU A 158 -1.90 -29.17 6.62
N LEU A 159 -1.03 -28.38 7.25
CA LEU A 159 -0.50 -27.14 6.66
C LEU A 159 0.93 -27.37 6.22
N THR A 160 1.24 -27.08 4.95
CA THR A 160 2.57 -27.37 4.36
C THR A 160 3.27 -26.08 3.97
N CYS A 161 4.57 -25.98 4.26
CA CYS A 161 5.40 -24.87 3.82
C CYS A 161 5.63 -24.96 2.30
N LEU A 162 5.19 -23.95 1.54
CA LEU A 162 5.32 -23.94 0.07
C LEU A 162 6.77 -23.97 -0.43
N MET A 163 7.73 -23.49 0.37
CA MET A 163 9.14 -23.44 0.00
C MET A 163 9.87 -24.76 0.26
N THR A 164 9.66 -25.35 1.45
CA THR A 164 10.39 -26.55 1.89
C THR A 164 9.61 -27.84 1.68
N MET A 165 8.30 -27.74 1.45
CA MET A 165 7.34 -28.84 1.43
C MET A 165 7.25 -29.60 2.77
N ASP A 166 7.74 -29.00 3.85
CA ASP A 166 7.63 -29.57 5.18
C ASP A 166 6.24 -29.34 5.77
N LEU A 167 5.76 -30.32 6.52
CA LEU A 167 4.57 -30.20 7.35
C LEU A 167 4.81 -29.20 8.48
N ALA A 168 3.90 -28.26 8.64
CA ALA A 168 3.90 -27.33 9.75
C ALA A 168 3.69 -28.11 11.06
N PRO A 169 4.53 -27.87 12.08
CA PRO A 169 4.30 -28.42 13.40
C PRO A 169 2.90 -28.08 13.92
N GLU A 170 2.31 -29.00 14.67
CA GLU A 170 0.92 -28.88 15.16
C GLU A 170 0.69 -27.59 15.96
N ASN A 171 1.70 -27.10 16.70
CA ASN A 171 1.61 -25.82 17.41
C ASN A 171 1.53 -24.62 16.45
N ILE A 172 2.24 -24.64 15.32
CA ILE A 172 2.21 -23.58 14.31
C ILE A 172 0.89 -23.62 13.54
N LYS A 173 0.45 -24.82 13.14
CA LYS A 173 -0.86 -25.01 12.51
C LYS A 173 -1.97 -24.46 13.38
N ASN A 174 -2.03 -24.86 14.65
CA ASN A 174 -3.05 -24.38 15.57
C ASN A 174 -2.96 -22.87 15.77
N ALA A 175 -1.75 -22.31 15.90
CA ALA A 175 -1.58 -20.86 16.01
C ALA A 175 -2.10 -20.10 14.77
N LEU A 176 -1.86 -20.61 13.56
CA LEU A 176 -2.33 -19.98 12.31
C LEU A 176 -3.83 -20.11 12.11
N LEU A 177 -4.41 -21.28 12.42
CA LEU A 177 -5.85 -21.53 12.22
C LEU A 177 -6.74 -20.73 13.19
N ILE A 178 -6.28 -20.48 14.42
CA ILE A 178 -7.05 -19.71 15.42
C ILE A 178 -6.77 -18.21 15.39
N ALA A 179 -5.80 -17.77 14.57
CA ALA A 179 -5.32 -16.39 14.56
C ALA A 179 -6.42 -15.37 14.23
N GLU A 180 -7.31 -15.71 13.29
CA GLU A 180 -8.46 -14.88 12.94
C GLU A 180 -9.39 -14.69 14.14
N THR A 181 -9.85 -15.79 14.74
CA THR A 181 -10.73 -15.80 15.92
C THR A 181 -10.12 -15.05 17.11
N HIS A 182 -8.82 -15.23 17.36
CA HIS A 182 -8.11 -14.48 18.40
C HIS A 182 -8.00 -12.99 18.07
N GLY A 183 -7.75 -12.65 16.82
CA GLY A 183 -7.73 -11.26 16.34
C GLY A 183 -9.07 -10.57 16.56
N GLU A 184 -10.17 -11.23 16.20
CA GLU A 184 -11.55 -10.75 16.43
C GLU A 184 -11.83 -10.53 17.90
N SER A 185 -11.48 -11.50 18.75
CA SER A 185 -11.66 -11.40 20.21
C SER A 185 -10.90 -10.20 20.79
N LYS A 186 -9.63 -10.02 20.41
CA LYS A 186 -8.79 -8.88 20.83
C LYS A 186 -9.40 -7.54 20.38
N ILE A 187 -9.93 -7.46 19.16
CA ILE A 187 -10.57 -6.23 18.66
C ILE A 187 -11.85 -5.93 19.42
N LYS A 188 -12.69 -6.94 19.65
CA LYS A 188 -13.94 -6.79 20.39
C LYS A 188 -13.69 -6.30 21.80
N GLU A 189 -12.73 -6.90 22.50
CA GLU A 189 -12.30 -6.45 23.84
C GLU A 189 -11.82 -4.98 23.80
N LEU A 190 -10.99 -4.62 22.82
CA LEU A 190 -10.48 -3.25 22.66
C LEU A 190 -11.62 -2.25 22.45
N VAL A 191 -12.55 -2.54 21.56
CA VAL A 191 -13.71 -1.68 21.26
C VAL A 191 -14.59 -1.54 22.50
N GLU A 192 -14.97 -2.65 23.12
CA GLU A 192 -15.84 -2.63 24.30
C GLU A 192 -15.22 -1.88 25.48
N SER A 193 -13.97 -2.20 25.82
CA SER A 193 -13.32 -1.63 27.02
C SER A 193 -12.92 -0.17 26.85
N ARG A 194 -12.48 0.26 25.65
CA ARG A 194 -11.87 1.59 25.45
C ARG A 194 -12.75 2.57 24.70
N ILE A 195 -13.62 2.10 23.81
CA ILE A 195 -14.47 2.97 22.98
C ILE A 195 -15.86 3.05 23.59
N CYS A 196 -16.50 1.90 23.85
CA CYS A 196 -17.88 1.86 24.34
C CYS A 196 -17.97 2.19 25.84
N LYS A 197 -17.25 1.44 26.70
CA LYS A 197 -17.32 1.61 28.16
C LYS A 197 -16.36 2.67 28.70
N GLN A 198 -15.24 2.88 28.01
CA GLN A 198 -14.17 3.79 28.41
C GLN A 198 -13.55 3.47 29.80
N ASP A 199 -13.62 2.20 30.22
CA ASP A 199 -13.05 1.71 31.48
C ASP A 199 -11.52 1.85 31.50
N VAL A 200 -10.89 1.80 30.32
CA VAL A 200 -9.45 1.93 30.12
C VAL A 200 -9.20 3.08 29.15
N GLY A 201 -8.33 4.02 29.52
CA GLY A 201 -7.97 5.14 28.65
C GLY A 201 -7.46 4.69 27.27
N PHE A 202 -7.92 5.35 26.22
CA PHE A 202 -7.65 4.97 24.82
C PHE A 202 -6.14 4.83 24.51
N HIS A 203 -5.31 5.74 25.03
CA HIS A 203 -3.87 5.77 24.80
C HIS A 203 -3.04 4.87 25.72
N ILE A 204 -3.66 4.21 26.71
CA ILE A 204 -2.95 3.28 27.60
C ILE A 204 -2.33 2.16 26.76
N LYS A 205 -1.13 1.68 27.11
CA LYS A 205 -0.44 0.63 26.35
C LYS A 205 -1.35 -0.61 26.22
N LEU A 206 -1.47 -1.15 25.01
CA LEU A 206 -2.12 -2.44 24.80
C LEU A 206 -1.15 -3.53 25.28
N LYS A 207 -1.66 -4.50 26.06
CA LYS A 207 -0.84 -5.64 26.47
C LYS A 207 -0.49 -6.47 25.22
N GLN A 208 0.77 -6.86 25.13
CA GLN A 208 1.28 -7.81 24.15
C GLN A 208 1.04 -9.20 24.72
#